data_AF-A0A2M8DV79-F1
#
_entry.id   AF-A0A2M8DV79-F1
#
_cell.length_a   1.000
_cell.length_b   1.000
_cell.length_c   1.000
_cell.angle_alpha   90.00
_cell.angle_beta   90.00
_cell.angle_gamma   90.00
#
_symmetry.space_group_name_H-M   'P 1'
#
loop_
_entity.id
_entity.type
_entity.pdbx_description
1 polymer ?
#
loop_
_entity_poly.entity_id
_entity_poly.type
_entity_poly.pdbx_seq_one_letter_code
_entity_poly.pdbx_strand_id
1 'polypeptide(L)'
;LEFPHVFIIGAEEDILPFRDSDEKGIEEERRLMYVGITRAERSLQLSYCNRRRRGKDWALCEPSRFIDEMPVDELVYAGLHAEAAPTVTKDEGMDKLARLKAMLNKPTIE
;
A
#
# COMPACT_ATOMS: atom_id res chain seq x y z
N LEU A 1 10.50 -1.28 16.41
CA LEU A 1 10.08 -2.48 15.64
C LEU A 1 10.33 -2.19 14.16
N GLU A 2 10.79 -3.16 13.38
CA GLU A 2 11.01 -3.09 11.93
C GLU A 2 10.70 -4.48 11.34
N PHE A 3 10.21 -4.53 10.11
CA PHE A 3 9.73 -5.77 9.48
C PHE A 3 10.13 -5.83 8.00
N PRO A 4 10.49 -7.01 7.48
CA PRO A 4 10.81 -7.16 6.05
C PRO A 4 9.69 -6.69 5.12
N HIS A 5 8.44 -6.95 5.49
CA HIS A 5 7.26 -6.61 4.70
C HIS A 5 6.20 -6.00 5.61
N VAL A 6 5.65 -4.85 5.23
CA VAL A 6 4.61 -4.15 6.00
C VAL A 6 3.38 -3.93 5.15
N PHE A 7 2.21 -4.19 5.75
CA PHE A 7 0.91 -3.94 5.15
C PHE A 7 0.20 -2.90 5.99
N ILE A 8 -0.04 -1.72 5.41
CA ILE A 8 -0.91 -0.71 6.00
C ILE A 8 -2.28 -0.88 5.34
N ILE A 9 -3.24 -1.33 6.14
CA ILE A 9 -4.60 -1.67 5.68
C ILE A 9 -5.60 -0.61 6.11
N GLY A 10 -6.59 -0.34 5.27
CA GLY A 10 -7.59 0.69 5.54
C GLY A 10 -7.01 2.09 5.54
N ALA A 11 -6.06 2.37 4.64
CA ALA A 11 -5.55 3.71 4.38
C ALA A 11 -6.62 4.53 3.64
N GLU A 12 -7.67 4.90 4.37
CA GLU A 12 -8.91 5.52 3.89
C GLU A 12 -9.13 6.85 4.60
N GLU A 13 -9.77 7.79 3.91
CA GLU A 13 -10.37 8.95 4.59
C GLU A 13 -11.32 8.50 5.71
N ASP A 14 -11.38 9.31 6.78
CA ASP A 14 -12.02 9.03 8.08
C ASP A 14 -11.38 7.93 8.95
N ILE A 15 -10.49 7.09 8.41
CA ILE A 15 -9.78 6.04 9.17
C ILE A 15 -8.33 6.45 9.42
N LEU A 16 -7.64 6.89 8.38
CA LEU A 16 -6.28 7.40 8.40
C LEU A 16 -6.18 8.49 7.32
N PRO A 17 -6.43 9.76 7.66
CA PRO A 17 -6.59 10.30 9.01
C PRO A 17 -7.94 9.97 9.65
N PHE A 18 -7.96 9.88 10.98
CA PHE A 18 -9.21 9.70 11.73
C PHE A 18 -10.14 10.91 11.55
N ARG A 19 -11.45 10.64 11.35
CA ARG A 19 -12.44 11.64 10.94
C ARG A 19 -12.56 12.87 11.86
N ASP A 20 -12.34 12.68 13.16
CA ASP A 20 -12.54 13.70 14.18
C ASP A 20 -11.23 14.41 14.57
N SER A 21 -10.16 14.22 13.77
CA SER A 21 -8.88 14.89 13.97
C SER A 21 -8.99 16.38 13.62
N ASP A 22 -8.56 17.24 14.55
CA ASP A 22 -8.34 18.66 14.27
C ASP A 22 -7.06 18.86 13.43
N GLU A 23 -6.74 20.09 13.04
CA GLU A 23 -5.58 20.37 12.19
C GLU A 23 -4.26 19.84 12.78
N LYS A 24 -4.11 19.91 14.11
CA LYS A 24 -2.96 19.33 14.81
C LYS A 24 -2.99 17.80 14.82
N GLY A 25 -4.17 17.23 14.98
CA GLY A 25 -4.43 15.79 14.89
C GLY A 25 -4.11 15.24 13.51
N ILE A 26 -4.40 15.97 12.43
CA ILE A 26 -4.04 15.56 11.06
C ILE A 26 -2.52 15.44 10.92
N GLU A 27 -1.74 16.37 11.46
CA GLU A 27 -0.28 16.26 11.44
C GLU A 27 0.24 15.08 12.27
N GLU A 28 -0.45 14.70 13.35
CA GLU A 28 -0.11 13.51 14.11
C GLU A 28 -0.46 12.23 13.34
N GLU A 29 -1.63 12.16 12.70
CA GLU A 29 -2.02 11.04 11.83
C GLU A 29 -1.07 10.90 10.63
N ARG A 30 -0.58 12.02 10.09
CA ARG A 30 0.47 12.03 9.06
C ARG A 30 1.77 11.43 9.59
N ARG A 31 2.16 11.78 10.82
CA ARG A 31 3.30 11.14 11.51
C ARG A 31 3.07 9.65 11.73
N LEU A 32 1.85 9.22 12.08
CA LEU A 32 1.52 7.80 12.22
C LEU A 32 1.70 7.04 10.90
N MET A 33 1.22 7.60 9.78
CA MET A 33 1.44 7.04 8.44
C MET A 33 2.94 6.94 8.12
N TYR A 34 3.70 8.02 8.35
CA TYR A 34 5.15 8.03 8.15
C TYR A 34 5.89 6.98 9.00
N VAL A 35 5.55 6.85 10.27
CA VAL A 35 6.13 5.82 11.15
C VAL A 35 5.82 4.44 10.60
N GLY A 36 4.59 4.18 10.16
CA GLY A 36 4.18 2.94 9.51
C GLY A 36 4.98 2.61 8.25
N ILE A 37 5.16 3.59 7.36
CA ILE A 37 5.97 3.48 6.14
C ILE A 37 7.41 3.08 6.49
N THR A 38 8.02 3.78 7.44
CA THR A 38 9.41 3.54 7.87
C THR A 38 9.61 2.27 8.67
N ARG A 39 8.55 1.50 8.96
CA ARG A 39 8.71 0.14 9.53
C ARG A 39 9.08 -0.90 8.48
N ALA A 40 8.92 -0.61 7.19
CA ALA A 40 9.15 -1.54 6.10
C ALA A 40 10.63 -1.55 5.66
N GLU A 41 11.27 -2.72 5.70
CA GLU A 41 12.66 -2.85 5.23
C GLU A 41 12.77 -3.21 3.74
N ARG A 42 11.82 -4.00 3.20
CA ARG A 42 11.88 -4.50 1.81
C ARG A 42 10.67 -4.14 0.98
N SER A 43 9.46 -4.29 1.51
CA SER A 43 8.25 -3.87 0.80
C SER A 43 7.20 -3.29 1.72
N LEU A 44 6.52 -2.27 1.19
CA LEU A 44 5.33 -1.69 1.77
C LEU A 44 4.16 -1.93 0.83
N GLN A 45 3.03 -2.38 1.38
CA GLN A 45 1.76 -2.46 0.67
C GLN A 45 0.72 -1.63 1.40
N LEU A 46 0.09 -0.74 0.65
CA LEU A 46 -1.03 0.09 1.09
C LEU A 46 -2.32 -0.45 0.48
N SER A 47 -3.39 -0.50 1.27
CA SER A 47 -4.70 -0.92 0.78
C SER A 47 -5.83 -0.11 1.39
N TYR A 48 -6.85 0.14 0.59
CA TYR A 48 -8.09 0.80 0.97
C TYR A 48 -9.27 0.06 0.31
N CYS A 49 -10.43 0.11 0.95
CA CYS A 49 -11.67 -0.42 0.39
C CYS A 49 -12.32 0.61 -0.54
N ASN A 50 -13.06 0.15 -1.56
CA ASN A 50 -13.99 1.00 -2.32
C ASN A 50 -15.30 1.21 -1.53
N ARG A 51 -15.70 0.17 -0.79
CA ARG A 51 -16.87 0.20 0.10
C ARG A 51 -16.58 -0.59 1.37
N ARG A 52 -17.01 -0.05 2.51
CA ARG A 52 -16.87 -0.66 3.83
C ARG A 52 -18.20 -0.70 4.55
N ARG A 53 -18.43 -1.76 5.32
CA ARG A 53 -19.61 -1.85 6.20
C ARG A 53 -19.40 -0.99 7.43
N ARG A 54 -20.25 0.03 7.64
CA ARG A 54 -20.31 0.83 8.87
C ARG A 54 -21.65 0.53 9.55
N GLY A 55 -21.60 -0.29 10.61
CA GLY A 55 -22.81 -0.79 11.27
C GLY A 55 -23.64 -1.68 10.33
N LYS A 56 -24.87 -1.26 10.03
CA LYS A 56 -25.78 -2.00 9.13
C LYS A 56 -25.64 -1.59 7.66
N ASP A 57 -25.02 -0.44 7.40
CA ASP A 57 -24.98 0.17 6.07
C ASP A 57 -23.61 0.00 5.41
N TRP A 58 -23.60 0.10 4.08
CA TRP A 58 -22.38 0.17 3.28
C TRP A 58 -22.07 1.62 2.95
N ALA A 59 -20.90 2.09 3.37
CA ALA A 59 -20.38 3.40 3.00
C ALA A 59 -19.38 3.26 1.84
N LEU A 60 -19.35 4.25 0.95
CA LEU A 60 -18.24 4.44 0.03
C LEU A 60 -17.01 4.90 0.82
N CYS A 61 -15.84 4.56 0.34
CA CYS A 61 -14.58 4.88 0.97
C CYS A 61 -13.66 5.54 -0.05
N GLU A 62 -13.01 6.62 0.37
CA GLU A 62 -12.00 7.31 -0.42
C GLU A 62 -10.62 6.91 0.10
N PRO A 63 -9.61 6.80 -0.78
CA PRO A 63 -8.23 6.59 -0.35
C PRO A 63 -7.77 7.73 0.57
N SER A 64 -6.90 7.43 1.53
CA SER A 64 -6.28 8.42 2.39
C SER A 64 -5.61 9.52 1.57
N ARG A 65 -5.84 10.79 1.93
CA ARG A 65 -5.14 11.96 1.36
C ARG A 65 -3.62 11.84 1.44
N PHE A 66 -3.09 11.08 2.41
CA PHE A 66 -1.64 10.89 2.56
C PHE A 66 -1.03 10.06 1.43
N ILE A 67 -1.83 9.30 0.67
CA ILE A 67 -1.36 8.56 -0.51
C ILE A 67 -1.00 9.52 -1.64
N ASP A 68 -1.81 10.58 -1.84
CA ASP A 68 -1.59 11.58 -2.90
C ASP A 68 -0.35 12.46 -2.65
N GLU A 69 0.15 12.46 -1.42
CA GLU A 69 1.38 13.17 -1.03
C GLU A 69 2.65 12.36 -1.29
N MET A 70 2.52 11.07 -1.64
CA MET A 70 3.66 10.19 -1.91
C MET A 70 4.22 10.41 -3.32
N PRO A 71 5.50 10.07 -3.57
CA PRO A 71 6.08 10.15 -4.91
C PRO A 71 5.33 9.23 -5.88
N VAL A 72 4.57 9.83 -6.80
CA VAL A 72 3.65 9.12 -7.70
C VAL A 72 4.40 8.14 -8.61
N ASP A 73 5.65 8.43 -8.94
CA ASP A 73 6.55 7.59 -9.75
C ASP A 73 7.01 6.31 -9.03
N GLU A 74 6.93 6.27 -7.70
CA GLU A 74 7.26 5.09 -6.89
C GLU A 74 6.01 4.23 -6.58
N LEU A 75 4.81 4.75 -6.80
CA LEU A 75 3.56 4.05 -6.54
C LEU A 75 3.19 3.10 -7.68
N VAL A 76 2.97 1.84 -7.33
CA VAL A 76 2.41 0.83 -8.24
C VAL A 76 0.97 0.55 -7.82
N TYR A 77 0.02 1.03 -8.63
CA TYR A 77 -1.40 0.82 -8.38
C TYR A 77 -1.84 -0.57 -8.88
N ALA A 78 -2.70 -1.22 -8.09
CA ALA A 78 -3.33 -2.49 -8.43
C ALA A 78 -4.86 -2.40 -8.22
N GLY A 79 -5.61 -3.27 -8.88
CA GLY A 79 -7.07 -3.32 -8.74
C GLY A 79 -7.78 -2.22 -9.54
N LEU A 80 -8.60 -1.40 -8.87
CA LEU A 80 -9.45 -0.38 -9.50
C LEU A 80 -8.67 0.68 -10.30
N HIS A 81 -7.39 0.87 -9.99
CA HIS A 81 -6.49 1.79 -10.68
C HIS A 81 -5.40 1.05 -11.48
N ALA A 82 -5.64 -0.20 -11.88
CA ALA A 82 -4.66 -0.99 -12.64
C ALA A 82 -4.26 -0.36 -13.98
N GLU A 83 -5.04 0.57 -14.52
CA GLU A 83 -4.68 1.37 -15.70
C GLU A 83 -3.44 2.24 -15.46
N ALA A 84 -3.19 2.64 -14.22
CA ALA A 84 -1.99 3.38 -13.81
C ALA A 84 -0.80 2.45 -13.48
N ALA A 85 -0.99 1.12 -13.51
CA ALA A 85 0.12 0.21 -13.32
C ALA A 85 1.08 0.31 -14.51
N PRO A 86 2.40 0.36 -14.29
CA PRO A 86 3.36 0.32 -15.38
C PRO A 86 3.11 -0.94 -16.23
N THR A 87 2.91 -0.73 -17.53
CA THR A 87 2.72 -1.84 -18.47
C THR A 87 4.01 -2.62 -18.54
N VAL A 88 4.07 -3.78 -17.88
CA VAL A 88 5.22 -4.67 -17.95
C VAL A 88 5.27 -5.24 -19.36
N THR A 89 6.38 -5.00 -20.06
CA THR A 89 6.57 -5.56 -21.40
C THR A 89 6.67 -7.09 -21.31
N LYS A 90 6.37 -7.79 -22.41
CA LYS A 90 6.44 -9.25 -22.45
C LYS A 90 7.83 -9.76 -22.06
N ASP A 91 8.88 -9.06 -22.47
CA ASP A 91 10.27 -9.43 -22.19
C ASP A 91 10.62 -9.26 -20.71
N GLU A 92 10.27 -8.11 -20.11
CA GLU A 92 10.43 -7.91 -18.66
C GLU A 92 9.62 -8.92 -17.82
N GLY A 93 8.44 -9.29 -18.31
CA GLY A 93 7.62 -10.33 -17.69
C GLY A 93 8.28 -11.70 -17.73
N MET A 94 8.90 -12.05 -18.86
CA MET A 94 9.66 -13.29 -19.02
C MET A 94 10.91 -13.32 -18.13
N ASP A 95 11.61 -12.20 -18.01
CA ASP A 95 12.78 -12.06 -17.13
C ASP A 95 12.40 -12.21 -15.64
N LYS A 96 11.32 -11.56 -15.21
CA LYS A 96 10.77 -11.73 -13.85
C LYS A 96 10.40 -13.19 -13.58
N LEU A 97 9.75 -13.86 -14.53
CA LEU A 97 9.38 -15.27 -14.40
C LEU A 97 10.62 -16.18 -14.33
N ALA A 98 11.65 -15.92 -15.14
CA ALA A 98 12.89 -16.68 -15.11
C ALA A 98 13.61 -16.55 -13.76
N ARG A 99 13.66 -15.33 -13.19
CA ARG A 99 14.19 -15.10 -11.84
C ARG A 99 13.41 -15.86 -10.76
N LEU A 100 12.08 -15.85 -10.83
CA LEU A 100 11.23 -16.60 -9.90
C LEU A 100 11.49 -18.11 -9.97
N LYS A 101 11.59 -18.67 -11.19
CA LYS A 101 11.93 -20.10 -11.38
C LYS A 101 13.31 -20.44 -10.82
N ALA A 102 14.30 -19.56 -11.02
CA ALA A 102 15.64 -19.76 -10.48
C ALA A 102 15.66 -19.72 -8.94
N MET A 103 14.80 -18.90 -8.31
CA MET A 103 14.66 -18.87 -6.84
C MET A 103 14.04 -20.15 -6.29
N LEU A 104 13.02 -20.72 -6.96
CA LEU A 104 12.37 -21.96 -6.53
C LEU A 104 13.26 -23.19 -6.67
N ASN A 105 14.20 -23.18 -7.61
CA ASN A 105 15.16 -24.28 -7.84
C ASN A 105 16.44 -24.17 -6.99
N LYS A 106 16.59 -23.13 -6.15
CA LYS A 106 17.73 -23.08 -5.22
C LYS A 106 17.48 -24.07 -4.08
N PRO A 107 18.44 -24.96 -3.76
CA PRO A 107 18.34 -25.78 -2.55
C PRO A 107 18.24 -24.83 -1.34
N THR A 108 17.24 -25.05 -0.49
CA THR A 108 17.12 -24.35 0.79
C THR A 108 18.41 -24.60 1.57
N ILE A 109 19.16 -23.54 1.87
CA ILE A 109 20.31 -23.65 2.74
C ILE A 109 19.76 -23.97 4.14
N GLU A 110 20.14 -25.12 4.69
CA GLU A 110 19.84 -25.55 6.08
C GLU A 110 20.37 -24.55 7.11
#